data_AF-A0A843DSL6-F1
#
_entry.id   AF-A0A843DSL6-F1
#
_cell.length_a   1.000
_cell.length_b   1.000
_cell.length_c   1.000
_cell.angle_alpha   90.00
_cell.angle_beta   90.00
_cell.angle_gamma   90.00
#
_symmetry.space_group_name_H-M   'P 1'
#
loop_
_entity.id
_entity.type
_entity.pdbx_description
1 polymer ?
#
loop_
_entity_poly.entity_id
_entity_poly.type
_entity_poly.pdbx_seq_one_letter_code
_entity_poly.pdbx_strand_id
1 'polypeptide(L)'
;ANGKGVSYCAVCDCNFYKGKVVALVGGQSEAAVSAEFMTRYASKVYWISPEFEADKSLIDAADKASVERIQASVTSINGDAKVTSVTLSDGREVSLDGVFIELGGKSSADLAMDIDLMPEMDDTLKIDSSGATSVPGVFACGDITGRPWQVAKAVGEGAVAGLSAADYAKKVTE
;
A
#
# COMPACT_ATOMS: atom_id res chain seq x y z
N ALA A 1 17.38 7.62 -0.13
CA ALA A 1 16.48 6.56 -0.60
C ALA A 1 17.27 5.60 -1.49
N ASN A 2 17.53 4.38 -1.03
CA ASN A 2 18.34 3.38 -1.75
C ASN A 2 17.50 2.54 -2.74
N GLY A 3 16.24 2.91 -2.99
CA GLY A 3 15.38 2.23 -3.95
C GLY A 3 15.91 2.41 -5.36
N LYS A 4 16.55 1.39 -5.91
CA LYS A 4 17.13 1.37 -7.27
C LYS A 4 16.06 1.28 -8.37
N GLY A 5 14.87 1.83 -8.16
CA GLY A 5 13.75 1.77 -9.12
C GLY A 5 12.67 0.73 -8.80
N VAL A 6 12.74 0.02 -7.67
CA VAL A 6 11.65 -0.81 -7.16
C VAL A 6 11.15 -0.21 -5.86
N SER A 7 9.83 -0.02 -5.74
CA SER A 7 9.15 0.57 -4.59
C SER A 7 7.94 -0.26 -4.17
N TYR A 8 7.51 -0.07 -2.93
CA TYR A 8 6.35 -0.72 -2.30
C TYR A 8 5.40 0.30 -1.65
N CYS A 9 5.69 1.59 -1.77
CA CYS A 9 4.84 2.65 -1.23
C CYS A 9 4.79 3.81 -2.22
N ALA A 10 3.75 3.84 -3.05
CA ALA A 10 3.52 4.93 -4.00
C ALA A 10 3.49 6.30 -3.30
N VAL A 11 2.83 6.40 -2.15
CA VAL A 11 2.71 7.66 -1.38
C VAL A 11 4.07 8.16 -0.88
N CYS A 12 4.91 7.27 -0.36
CA CYS A 12 6.20 7.59 0.21
C CYS A 12 7.21 8.02 -0.85
N ASP A 13 7.22 7.31 -1.99
CA ASP A 13 8.26 7.45 -3.00
C ASP A 13 7.85 8.29 -4.22
N CYS A 14 6.58 8.73 -4.32
CA CYS A 14 6.06 9.44 -5.50
C CYS A 14 6.93 10.62 -5.95
N ASN A 15 7.48 11.39 -5.01
CA ASN A 15 8.29 12.56 -5.31
C ASN A 15 9.60 12.21 -6.04
N PHE A 16 10.16 11.01 -5.85
CA PHE A 16 11.36 10.54 -6.57
C PHE A 16 11.09 10.19 -8.04
N TYR A 17 9.82 10.03 -8.42
CA TYR A 17 9.39 9.65 -9.77
C TYR A 17 8.63 10.75 -10.50
N LYS A 18 8.75 12.01 -10.03
CA LYS A 18 8.16 13.16 -10.70
C LYS A 18 8.69 13.30 -12.15
N GLY A 19 7.78 13.32 -13.12
CA GLY A 19 8.09 13.40 -14.55
C GLY A 19 8.66 12.12 -15.17
N LYS A 20 8.75 11.02 -14.41
CA LYS A 20 9.29 9.73 -14.89
C LYS A 20 8.20 8.79 -15.38
N VAL A 21 8.59 7.73 -16.08
CA VAL A 21 7.68 6.65 -16.49
C VAL A 21 7.68 5.57 -15.41
N VAL A 22 6.51 5.16 -14.94
CA VAL A 22 6.39 4.16 -13.87
C VAL A 22 5.40 3.06 -14.21
N ALA A 23 5.54 1.90 -13.57
CA ALA A 23 4.53 0.84 -13.59
C ALA A 23 4.08 0.47 -12.17
N LEU A 24 2.77 0.28 -11.99
CA LEU A 24 2.17 -0.36 -10.83
C LEU A 24 1.87 -1.81 -11.21
N VAL A 25 2.31 -2.76 -10.39
CA VAL A 25 2.16 -4.20 -10.65
C VAL A 25 1.24 -4.82 -9.62
N GLY A 26 0.10 -5.34 -10.06
CA GLY A 26 -0.91 -5.97 -9.21
C GLY A 26 -2.34 -5.66 -9.67
N GLY A 27 -3.29 -6.54 -9.34
CA GLY A 27 -4.66 -6.48 -9.88
C GLY A 27 -5.72 -5.87 -8.98
N GLN A 28 -5.41 -5.69 -7.69
CA GLN A 28 -6.40 -5.37 -6.66
C GLN A 28 -6.55 -3.86 -6.42
N SER A 29 -7.42 -3.49 -5.48
CA SER A 29 -7.80 -2.10 -5.18
C SER A 29 -6.61 -1.17 -4.91
N GLU A 30 -5.58 -1.64 -4.19
CA GLU A 30 -4.40 -0.82 -3.89
C GLU A 30 -3.66 -0.42 -5.18
N ALA A 31 -3.45 -1.36 -6.10
CA ALA A 31 -2.81 -1.06 -7.38
C ALA A 31 -3.61 -0.03 -8.19
N ALA A 32 -4.95 -0.09 -8.15
CA ALA A 32 -5.81 0.88 -8.81
C ALA A 32 -5.67 2.29 -8.22
N VAL A 33 -5.70 2.39 -6.88
CA VAL A 33 -5.55 3.67 -6.16
C VAL A 33 -4.16 4.26 -6.38
N SER A 34 -3.11 3.45 -6.24
CA SER A 34 -1.72 3.85 -6.48
C SER A 34 -1.50 4.26 -7.94
N ALA A 35 -2.13 3.57 -8.90
CA ALA A 35 -2.02 3.91 -10.31
C ALA A 35 -2.64 5.28 -10.62
N GLU A 36 -3.87 5.53 -10.15
CA GLU A 36 -4.50 6.85 -10.25
C GLU A 36 -3.65 7.93 -9.58
N PHE A 37 -3.22 7.68 -8.34
CA PHE A 37 -2.44 8.64 -7.56
C PHE A 37 -1.13 9.04 -8.26
N MET A 38 -0.40 8.05 -8.82
CA MET A 38 0.87 8.30 -9.49
C MET A 38 0.75 9.14 -10.76
N THR A 39 -0.42 9.24 -11.39
CA THR A 39 -0.63 10.12 -12.56
C THR A 39 -0.42 11.60 -12.24
N ARG A 40 -0.52 11.99 -10.96
CA ARG A 40 -0.28 13.36 -10.49
C ARG A 40 1.21 13.72 -10.43
N TYR A 41 2.10 12.72 -10.51
CA TYR A 41 3.53 12.87 -10.34
C TYR A 41 4.31 12.40 -11.58
N ALA A 42 4.03 11.18 -12.05
CA ALA A 42 4.70 10.55 -13.17
C ALA A 42 4.25 11.18 -14.52
N SER A 43 5.11 11.11 -15.53
CA SER A 43 4.75 11.52 -16.90
C SER A 43 3.94 10.46 -17.64
N LYS A 44 4.09 9.19 -17.24
CA LYS A 44 3.31 8.06 -17.75
C LYS A 44 3.19 6.98 -16.69
N VAL A 45 2.01 6.40 -16.58
CA VAL A 45 1.70 5.33 -15.62
C VAL A 45 1.18 4.11 -16.37
N TYR A 46 1.89 2.99 -16.21
CA TYR A 46 1.42 1.67 -16.60
C TYR A 46 0.79 0.97 -15.40
N TRP A 47 -0.32 0.27 -15.60
CA TRP A 47 -0.90 -0.61 -14.60
C TRP A 47 -0.95 -2.03 -15.16
N ILE A 48 -0.12 -2.90 -14.60
CA ILE A 48 0.21 -4.22 -15.17
C ILE A 48 -0.31 -5.31 -14.24
N SER A 49 -1.17 -6.18 -14.76
CA SER A 49 -1.67 -7.35 -14.03
C SER A 49 -2.22 -8.39 -15.00
N PRO A 50 -2.12 -9.71 -14.70
CA PRO A 50 -2.83 -10.73 -15.48
C PRO A 50 -4.36 -10.54 -15.44
N GLU A 51 -4.88 -10.07 -14.30
CA GLU A 51 -6.29 -9.81 -14.07
C GLU A 51 -6.47 -8.53 -13.23
N PHE A 52 -7.54 -7.77 -13.49
CA PHE A 52 -7.88 -6.56 -12.75
C PHE A 52 -9.10 -6.84 -11.88
N GLU A 53 -8.86 -7.14 -10.60
CA GLU A 53 -9.85 -7.55 -9.60
C GLU A 53 -10.33 -6.40 -8.71
N ALA A 54 -9.75 -5.21 -8.85
CA ALA A 54 -10.19 -4.01 -8.15
C ALA A 54 -11.67 -3.69 -8.41
N ASP A 55 -12.31 -2.99 -7.46
CA ASP A 55 -13.69 -2.53 -7.65
C ASP A 55 -13.82 -1.68 -8.92
N LYS A 56 -14.96 -1.82 -9.62
CA LYS A 56 -15.20 -1.14 -10.88
C LYS A 56 -15.04 0.39 -10.77
N SER A 57 -15.44 0.97 -9.64
CA SER A 57 -15.30 2.42 -9.43
C SER A 57 -13.84 2.87 -9.41
N LEU A 58 -12.94 2.04 -8.90
CA LEU A 58 -11.50 2.31 -8.86
C LEU A 58 -10.86 2.12 -10.23
N ILE A 59 -11.27 1.10 -10.98
CA ILE A 59 -10.84 0.90 -12.38
C ILE A 59 -11.26 2.11 -13.22
N ASP A 60 -12.52 2.54 -13.11
CA ASP A 60 -13.05 3.70 -13.85
C ASP A 60 -12.30 5.00 -13.47
N ALA A 61 -11.87 5.14 -12.22
CA ALA A 61 -11.08 6.29 -11.77
C ALA A 61 -9.66 6.28 -12.39
N ALA A 62 -8.98 5.13 -12.37
CA ALA A 62 -7.67 4.97 -13.00
C ALA A 62 -7.72 5.21 -14.51
N ASP A 63 -8.74 4.68 -15.20
CA ASP A 63 -8.93 4.87 -16.65
C ASP A 63 -9.15 6.37 -16.97
N LYS A 64 -9.96 7.08 -16.18
CA LYS A 64 -10.17 8.54 -16.32
C LYS A 64 -8.90 9.35 -16.08
N ALA A 65 -8.00 8.86 -15.22
CA ALA A 65 -6.70 9.46 -14.96
C ALA A 65 -5.66 9.19 -16.06
N SER A 66 -6.04 8.53 -17.16
CA SER A 66 -5.16 8.17 -18.28
C SER A 66 -4.07 7.16 -17.90
N VAL A 67 -4.35 6.25 -16.97
CA VAL A 67 -3.50 5.09 -16.69
C VAL A 67 -3.57 4.11 -17.87
N GLU A 68 -2.41 3.62 -18.34
CA GLU A 68 -2.35 2.61 -19.40
C GLU A 68 -2.34 1.20 -18.81
N ARG A 69 -3.46 0.49 -18.92
CA ARG A 69 -3.58 -0.89 -18.45
C ARG A 69 -2.92 -1.88 -19.42
N ILE A 70 -2.12 -2.79 -18.87
CA ILE A 70 -1.51 -3.89 -19.61
C ILE A 70 -1.91 -5.20 -18.95
N GLN A 71 -2.70 -6.00 -19.66
CA GLN A 71 -3.10 -7.32 -19.19
C GLN A 71 -2.00 -8.36 -19.48
N ALA A 72 -1.06 -8.50 -18.55
CA ALA A 72 0.05 -9.45 -18.60
C ALA A 72 0.69 -9.59 -17.21
N SER A 73 1.48 -10.63 -17.01
CA SER A 73 2.32 -10.76 -15.81
C SER A 73 3.72 -10.19 -16.06
N VAL A 74 4.32 -9.52 -15.08
CA VAL A 74 5.73 -9.15 -15.12
C VAL A 74 6.58 -10.40 -14.81
N THR A 75 7.50 -10.75 -15.70
CA THR A 75 8.39 -11.91 -15.58
C THR A 75 9.80 -11.54 -15.16
N SER A 76 10.27 -10.34 -15.51
CA SER A 76 11.55 -9.81 -15.03
C SER A 76 11.52 -8.29 -14.89
N ILE A 77 12.28 -7.78 -13.93
CA ILE A 77 12.61 -6.37 -13.81
C ILE A 77 14.06 -6.22 -14.25
N ASN A 78 14.31 -5.38 -15.26
CA ASN A 78 15.60 -5.28 -15.91
C ASN A 78 16.31 -3.98 -15.54
N GLY A 79 17.63 -4.05 -15.44
CA GLY A 79 18.50 -2.94 -15.08
C GLY A 79 19.72 -3.40 -14.29
N ASP A 80 20.82 -2.67 -14.37
CA ASP A 80 22.06 -2.99 -13.62
C ASP A 80 22.09 -2.24 -12.28
N ALA A 81 22.40 -0.94 -12.31
CA ALA A 81 22.40 -0.10 -11.11
C ALA A 81 21.01 0.43 -10.72
N LYS A 82 20.09 0.53 -11.70
CA LYS A 82 18.72 1.01 -11.54
C LYS A 82 17.81 0.35 -12.56
N VAL A 83 16.50 0.29 -12.26
CA VAL A 83 15.49 -0.21 -13.19
C VAL A 83 15.46 0.64 -14.47
N THR A 84 15.35 -0.04 -15.60
CA THR A 84 15.20 0.57 -16.93
C THR A 84 14.03 0.00 -17.72
N SER A 85 13.56 -1.21 -17.39
CA SER A 85 12.41 -1.83 -18.04
C SER A 85 11.86 -3.01 -17.23
N VAL A 86 10.70 -3.50 -17.66
CA VAL A 86 10.14 -4.80 -17.24
C VAL A 86 9.86 -5.66 -18.46
N THR A 87 10.06 -6.97 -18.32
CA THR A 87 9.64 -7.97 -19.31
C THR A 87 8.30 -8.55 -18.90
N LEU A 88 7.40 -8.69 -19.87
CA LEU A 88 6.07 -9.25 -19.68
C LEU A 88 6.03 -10.73 -20.06
N SER A 89 4.98 -11.43 -19.62
CA SER A 89 4.75 -12.85 -19.88
C SER A 89 4.56 -13.18 -21.36
N ASP A 90 4.20 -12.20 -22.18
CA ASP A 90 4.07 -12.33 -23.64
C ASP A 90 5.35 -11.93 -24.39
N GLY A 91 6.44 -11.63 -23.68
CA GLY A 91 7.74 -11.29 -24.24
C GLY A 91 7.91 -9.81 -24.60
N ARG A 92 6.88 -8.97 -24.42
CA ARG A 92 7.04 -7.51 -24.58
C ARG A 92 7.95 -6.95 -23.48
N GLU A 93 8.72 -5.93 -23.84
CA GLU A 93 9.52 -5.15 -22.90
C GLU A 93 8.95 -3.74 -22.80
N VAL A 94 8.75 -3.27 -21.56
CA VAL A 94 8.22 -1.93 -21.27
C VAL A 94 9.30 -1.11 -20.60
N SER A 95 9.80 -0.08 -21.27
CA SER A 95 10.78 0.86 -20.70
C SER A 95 10.15 1.77 -19.66
N LEU A 96 10.79 1.88 -18.50
CA LEU A 96 10.31 2.67 -17.37
C LEU A 96 11.47 2.99 -16.41
N ASP A 97 11.25 3.97 -15.53
CA ASP A 97 12.23 4.39 -14.52
C ASP A 97 11.94 3.80 -13.13
N GLY A 98 10.74 3.27 -12.91
CA GLY A 98 10.28 2.79 -11.60
C GLY A 98 9.15 1.77 -11.66
N VAL A 99 9.22 0.76 -10.80
CA VAL A 99 8.19 -0.26 -10.62
C VAL A 99 7.72 -0.23 -9.18
N PHE A 100 6.42 -0.20 -8.98
CA PHE A 100 5.76 -0.30 -7.68
C PHE A 100 5.05 -1.64 -7.60
N ILE A 101 5.32 -2.39 -6.54
CA ILE A 101 4.75 -3.72 -6.32
C ILE A 101 3.52 -3.56 -5.41
N GLU A 102 2.33 -3.75 -5.99
CA GLU A 102 1.02 -3.50 -5.38
C GLU A 102 0.12 -4.76 -5.51
N LEU A 103 0.64 -5.92 -5.12
CA LEU A 103 0.01 -7.24 -5.35
C LEU A 103 -1.26 -7.50 -4.50
N GLY A 104 -1.65 -6.56 -3.64
CA GLY A 104 -2.82 -6.69 -2.78
C GLY A 104 -2.98 -5.49 -1.86
N GLY A 105 -4.02 -5.49 -1.03
CA GLY A 105 -4.19 -4.47 0.00
C GLY A 105 -3.04 -4.47 0.99
N LYS A 106 -2.60 -3.28 1.41
CA LYS A 106 -1.70 -3.11 2.55
C LYS A 106 -2.22 -3.94 3.72
N SER A 107 -1.39 -4.81 4.25
CA SER A 107 -1.68 -5.45 5.52
C SER A 107 -1.85 -4.37 6.58
N SER A 108 -2.53 -4.70 7.67
CA SER A 108 -2.64 -3.76 8.77
C SER A 108 -1.28 -3.41 9.40
N ALA A 109 -0.27 -4.28 9.21
CA ALA A 109 1.13 -4.02 9.51
C ALA A 109 1.76 -3.00 8.55
N ASP A 110 1.45 -3.06 7.26
CA ASP A 110 1.90 -2.06 6.27
C ASP A 110 1.34 -0.67 6.57
N LEU A 111 0.06 -0.58 6.95
CA LEU A 111 -0.55 0.67 7.40
C LEU A 111 0.09 1.23 8.67
N ALA A 112 0.53 0.36 9.58
CA ALA A 112 1.23 0.78 10.79
C ALA A 112 2.59 1.41 10.44
N MET A 113 3.32 0.83 9.48
CA MET A 113 4.62 1.37 9.06
C MET A 113 4.50 2.76 8.42
N ASP A 114 3.40 3.05 7.72
CA ASP A 114 3.14 4.39 7.14
C ASP A 114 3.04 5.50 8.20
N ILE A 115 2.73 5.16 9.46
CA ILE A 115 2.55 6.09 10.59
C ILE A 115 3.65 5.93 11.66
N ASP A 116 4.84 5.46 11.26
CA ASP A 116 5.99 5.23 12.14
C ASP A 116 5.73 4.20 13.27
N LEU A 117 4.76 3.30 13.06
CA LEU A 117 4.48 2.21 13.99
C LEU A 117 5.03 0.90 13.43
N MET A 118 6.15 0.44 13.99
CA MET A 118 6.81 -0.79 13.57
C MET A 118 6.08 -2.03 14.14
N PRO A 119 5.66 -2.98 13.29
CA PRO A 119 5.15 -4.28 13.73
C PRO A 119 6.24 -5.12 14.42
N GLU A 120 5.82 -6.07 15.25
CA GLU A 120 6.66 -7.14 15.75
C GLU A 120 7.02 -8.12 14.63
N MET A 121 7.95 -9.06 14.90
CA MET A 121 8.40 -10.05 13.92
C MET A 121 7.29 -10.98 13.39
N ASP A 122 6.16 -11.06 14.08
CA ASP A 122 4.99 -11.86 13.70
C ASP A 122 3.86 -11.02 13.09
N ASP A 123 4.17 -9.80 12.62
CA ASP A 123 3.25 -8.82 12.03
C ASP A 123 2.17 -8.29 12.99
N THR A 124 2.35 -8.49 14.30
CA THR A 124 1.46 -7.93 15.31
C THR A 124 1.89 -6.55 15.79
N LEU A 125 0.95 -5.76 16.31
CA LEU A 125 1.24 -4.47 16.94
C LEU A 125 1.22 -4.60 18.45
N LYS A 126 2.26 -4.08 19.11
CA LYS A 126 2.25 -3.89 20.55
C LYS A 126 1.25 -2.80 20.94
N ILE A 127 0.39 -3.15 21.88
CA ILE A 127 -0.54 -2.25 22.53
C ILE A 127 -0.45 -2.37 24.05
N ASP A 128 -0.84 -1.31 24.75
CA ASP A 128 -1.11 -1.39 26.18
C ASP A 128 -2.53 -1.93 26.47
N SER A 129 -2.91 -1.99 27.75
CA SER A 129 -4.22 -2.49 28.17
C SER A 129 -5.41 -1.63 27.72
N SER A 130 -5.17 -0.41 27.23
CA SER A 130 -6.18 0.48 26.66
C SER A 130 -6.31 0.35 25.13
N GLY A 131 -5.45 -0.48 24.51
CA GLY A 131 -5.35 -0.58 23.06
C GLY A 131 -4.49 0.51 22.42
N ALA A 132 -3.80 1.33 23.21
CA ALA A 132 -2.94 2.39 22.70
C ALA A 132 -1.62 1.82 22.19
N THR A 133 -1.16 2.34 21.06
CA THR A 133 0.15 2.00 20.48
C THR A 133 1.23 2.96 21.00
N SER A 134 2.47 2.82 20.54
CA SER A 134 3.53 3.79 20.84
C SER A 134 3.32 5.15 20.16
N VAL A 135 2.44 5.25 19.15
CA VAL A 135 2.12 6.49 18.45
C VAL A 135 0.90 7.15 19.09
N PRO A 136 1.01 8.38 19.63
CA PRO A 136 -0.11 9.05 20.30
C PRO A 136 -1.33 9.22 19.40
N GLY A 137 -2.50 8.84 19.92
CA GLY A 137 -3.76 8.91 19.20
C GLY A 137 -4.03 7.75 18.25
N VAL A 138 -3.10 6.79 18.15
CA VAL A 138 -3.25 5.58 17.34
C VAL A 138 -3.53 4.40 18.26
N PHE A 139 -4.63 3.71 17.98
CA PHE A 139 -5.12 2.56 18.74
C PHE A 139 -5.26 1.36 17.80
N ALA A 140 -5.06 0.15 18.34
CA ALA A 140 -5.21 -1.09 17.59
C ALA A 140 -6.00 -2.13 18.42
N CYS A 141 -6.73 -3.00 17.74
CA CYS A 141 -7.54 -4.06 18.34
C CYS A 141 -7.75 -5.22 17.35
N GLY A 142 -8.02 -6.43 17.86
CA GLY A 142 -8.35 -7.59 17.04
C GLY A 142 -7.14 -8.43 16.66
N ASP A 143 -7.16 -9.04 15.49
CA ASP A 143 -6.14 -10.03 15.11
C ASP A 143 -4.74 -9.42 14.96
N ILE A 144 -4.67 -8.13 14.62
CA ILE A 144 -3.44 -7.36 14.53
C ILE A 144 -2.70 -7.25 15.87
N THR A 145 -3.36 -7.44 17.02
CA THR A 145 -2.73 -7.37 18.35
C THR A 145 -2.27 -8.74 18.83
N GLY A 146 -2.35 -9.76 17.95
CA GLY A 146 -1.89 -11.11 18.22
C GLY A 146 -2.97 -12.07 18.70
N ARG A 147 -2.53 -13.26 19.09
CA ARG A 147 -3.39 -14.42 19.42
C ARG A 147 -4.11 -14.23 20.76
N PRO A 148 -5.25 -14.92 20.97
CA PRO A 148 -5.95 -15.81 20.03
C PRO A 148 -6.82 -15.09 19.00
N TRP A 149 -6.78 -15.51 17.74
CA TRP A 149 -7.63 -14.95 16.67
C TRP A 149 -9.07 -15.45 16.80
N GLN A 150 -9.83 -14.77 17.65
CA GLN A 150 -11.19 -15.12 18.01
C GLN A 150 -12.06 -13.86 18.03
N VAL A 151 -13.27 -13.98 17.48
CA VAL A 151 -14.24 -12.88 17.41
C VAL A 151 -14.49 -12.26 18.79
N ALA A 152 -14.60 -13.09 19.83
CA ALA A 152 -14.83 -12.59 21.20
C ALA A 152 -13.69 -11.70 21.72
N LYS A 153 -12.43 -12.04 21.43
CA LYS A 153 -11.27 -11.20 21.75
C LYS A 153 -11.35 -9.89 20.98
N ALA A 154 -11.55 -9.97 19.66
CA ALA A 154 -11.60 -8.79 18.80
C ALA A 154 -12.72 -7.81 19.20
N VAL A 155 -13.90 -8.32 19.57
CA VAL A 155 -15.01 -7.50 20.07
C VAL A 155 -14.66 -6.83 21.40
N GLY A 156 -14.06 -7.56 22.34
CA GLY A 156 -13.64 -7.01 23.63
C GLY A 156 -12.58 -5.92 23.48
N GLU A 157 -11.53 -6.20 22.71
CA GLU A 157 -10.47 -5.24 22.42
C GLU A 157 -10.99 -4.03 21.65
N GLY A 158 -11.88 -4.23 20.68
CA GLY A 158 -12.49 -3.13 19.93
C GLY A 158 -13.30 -2.18 20.81
N ALA A 159 -14.00 -2.70 21.82
CA ALA A 159 -14.70 -1.88 22.79
C ALA A 159 -13.74 -1.03 23.64
N VAL A 160 -12.64 -1.63 24.12
CA VAL A 160 -11.63 -0.95 24.93
C VAL A 160 -10.89 0.11 24.12
N ALA A 161 -10.38 -0.25 22.94
CA ALA A 161 -9.65 0.65 22.05
C ALA A 161 -10.55 1.80 21.56
N GLY A 162 -11.80 1.50 21.20
CA GLY A 162 -12.76 2.49 20.72
C GLY A 162 -13.11 3.54 21.79
N LEU A 163 -13.34 3.13 23.04
CA LEU A 163 -13.59 4.05 24.15
C LEU A 163 -12.35 4.90 24.46
N SER A 164 -11.17 4.29 24.47
CA SER A 164 -9.90 4.99 24.70
C SER A 164 -9.60 6.03 23.62
N ALA A 165 -9.86 5.68 22.35
CA ALA A 165 -9.75 6.60 21.21
C ALA A 165 -10.75 7.76 21.31
N ALA A 166 -12.00 7.48 21.70
CA ALA A 166 -13.01 8.53 21.89
C ALA A 166 -12.61 9.51 23.01
N ASP A 167 -12.07 9.01 24.11
CA ASP A 167 -11.62 9.86 25.23
C ASP A 167 -10.35 10.63 24.89
N TYR A 168 -9.45 10.08 24.08
CA TYR A 168 -8.33 10.82 23.52
C TYR A 168 -8.82 11.96 22.62
N ALA A 169 -9.73 11.68 21.70
CA ALA A 169 -10.26 12.66 20.75
C ALA A 169 -10.92 13.87 21.44
N LYS A 170 -11.70 13.64 22.52
CA LYS A 170 -12.32 14.73 23.29
C LYS A 170 -11.31 15.69 23.91
N LYS A 171 -10.14 15.20 24.34
CA LYS A 171 -9.09 16.01 24.96
C LYS A 171 -8.29 16.83 23.95
N VAL A 172 -8.23 16.39 22.69
CA VAL A 172 -7.52 17.11 21.62
C VAL A 172 -8.33 18.29 21.07
N THR A 173 -9.64 18.32 21.32
CA THR A 173 -10.53 19.42 20.93
C THR A 173 -10.61 20.58 21.94
N GLU A 174 -9.88 20.48 23.07
CA GLU A 174 -9.71 21.55 24.08
C GLU A 174 -8.34 22.22 23.92
#